data_AF-A0A547QA10-F1
#
_entry.id   AF-A0A547QA10-F1
#
_cell.length_a   1.000
_cell.length_b   1.000
_cell.length_c   1.000
_cell.angle_alpha   90.00
_cell.angle_beta   90.00
_cell.angle_gamma   90.00
#
_symmetry.space_group_name_H-M   'P 1'
#
loop_
_entity.id
_entity.type
_entity.pdbx_description
1 polymer ?
#
loop_
_entity_poly.entity_id
_entity_poly.type
_entity_poly.pdbx_seq_one_letter_code
_entity_poly.pdbx_strand_id
1 'polypeptide(L)' 'MSDDRPWPVWALATLLYPLAAGAVAINVFMLALMGRKLGLGELSPVASVLAGLALGIPAAWATGLWVRRLMDEADGKR' A
#
# COMPACT_ATOMS: atom_id res chain seq x y z
N MET A 1 28.31 5.98 18.47
CA MET A 1 26.96 5.75 19.01
C MET A 1 25.99 6.26 17.96
N SER A 2 25.62 5.41 17.01
CA SER A 2 24.59 5.74 16.02
C SER A 2 23.28 5.95 16.79
N ASP A 3 22.64 7.09 16.55
CA ASP A 3 21.30 7.41 17.05
C ASP A 3 20.31 6.52 16.28
N ASP A 4 20.28 5.22 16.57
CA ASP A 4 19.43 4.23 15.90
C ASP A 4 18.00 4.38 16.40
N ARG A 5 17.39 5.52 16.07
CA ARG A 5 15.97 5.74 16.29
C ARG A 5 15.21 4.75 15.43
N PRO A 6 14.38 3.87 16.03
CA PRO A 6 13.63 2.89 15.28
C PRO A 6 12.75 3.61 14.25
N TRP A 7 12.78 3.18 12.99
CA TRP A 7 11.94 3.76 11.93
C TRP A 7 10.47 3.69 12.34
N PRO A 8 9.76 4.84 12.50
CA PRO A 8 8.37 4.81 12.88
C PRO A 8 7.50 4.39 11.69
N VAL A 9 6.37 3.73 11.97
CA VAL A 9 5.45 3.19 10.96
C VAL A 9 5.01 4.26 9.96
N TRP A 10 4.76 5.50 10.42
CA TRP A 10 4.35 6.59 9.54
C TRP A 10 5.43 6.94 8.51
N ALA A 11 6.71 6.89 8.88
CA ALA A 11 7.81 7.19 7.95
C ALA A 11 7.94 6.09 6.89
N LEU A 12 7.80 4.82 7.29
CA LEU A 12 7.77 3.69 6.38
C LEU A 12 6.56 3.76 5.44
N ALA A 13 5.38 4.08 5.98
CA ALA A 13 4.15 4.23 5.20
C ALA A 13 4.26 5.37 4.18
N THR A 14 4.79 6.54 4.56
CA THR A 14 5.01 7.66 3.64
C THR A 14 6.01 7.30 2.54
N LEU A 15 7.12 6.64 2.89
CA LEU A 15 8.13 6.20 1.93
C LEU A 15 7.55 5.20 0.91
N LEU A 16 6.72 4.28 1.38
CA LEU A 16 6.15 3.20 0.56
C LEU A 16 4.84 3.58 -0.13
N TYR A 17 4.24 4.72 0.23
CA TYR A 17 2.96 5.18 -0.32
C TYR A 17 2.88 5.19 -1.85
N PRO A 18 3.83 5.72 -2.63
CA PRO A 18 3.70 5.70 -4.09
C PRO A 18 3.63 4.29 -4.67
N LEU A 19 4.35 3.33 -4.09
CA LEU A 19 4.30 1.93 -4.48
C LEU A 19 2.98 1.28 -4.08
N ALA A 20 2.53 1.50 -2.84
CA ALA A 20 1.28 0.97 -2.34
C ALA A 20 0.08 1.52 -3.13
N ALA A 21 0.01 2.83 -3.36
CA ALA A 21 -1.03 3.48 -4.14
C ALA A 21 -1.05 2.98 -5.60
N GLY A 22 0.12 2.82 -6.23
CA GLY A 22 0.22 2.27 -7.57
C GLY A 22 -0.25 0.81 -7.65
N ALA A 23 0.15 -0.03 -6.70
CA ALA A 23 -0.30 -1.42 -6.61
C ALA A 23 -1.83 -1.50 -6.44
N VAL A 24 -2.40 -0.67 -5.56
CA VAL A 24 -3.85 -0.62 -5.35
C VAL A 24 -4.58 -0.13 -6.61
N ALA A 25 -4.09 0.92 -7.27
CA ALA A 25 -4.69 1.42 -8.50
C ALA A 25 -4.77 0.34 -9.59
N ILE A 26 -3.67 -0.38 -9.82
CA ILE A 26 -3.60 -1.47 -10.80
C ILE A 26 -4.56 -2.60 -10.42
N ASN A 27 -4.54 -3.02 -9.15
CA ASN A 27 -5.38 -4.13 -8.69
C ASN A 27 -6.87 -3.80 -8.77
N VAL A 28 -7.27 -2.57 -8.42
CA VAL A 28 -8.67 -2.11 -8.53
C VAL A 28 -9.10 -2.03 -10.00
N PHE A 29 -8.23 -1.54 -10.88
CA PHE A 29 -8.51 -1.51 -12.32
C PHE A 29 -8.70 -2.93 -12.89
N MET A 30 -7.76 -3.84 -12.57
CA MET A 30 -7.85 -5.24 -12.99
C MET A 30 -9.09 -5.94 -12.43
N LEU A 31 -9.43 -5.69 -11.15
CA LEU A 31 -10.63 -6.21 -10.53
C LEU A 31 -11.90 -5.73 -11.26
N ALA A 32 -11.95 -4.45 -11.64
CA ALA A 32 -13.06 -3.92 -12.43
C ALA A 32 -13.17 -4.58 -13.80
N LEU A 33 -12.04 -4.84 -14.49
CA LEU A 33 -12.04 -5.59 -15.76
C LEU A 33 -12.55 -7.02 -15.60
N MET A 34 -12.17 -7.72 -14.52
CA MET A 34 -12.69 -9.05 -14.21
C MET A 34 -14.21 -9.00 -13.92
N GLY A 35 -14.65 -7.97 -13.19
CA GLY A 35 -16.05 -7.73 -12.85
C GLY A 35 -16.97 -7.58 -14.07
N ARG A 36 -16.43 -7.19 -15.24
CA ARG A 36 -17.19 -7.14 -16.50
C ARG A 36 -17.87 -8.46 -16.84
N LYS A 37 -17.24 -9.60 -16.52
CA LYS A 37 -17.83 -10.93 -16.74
C LYS A 37 -19.08 -11.18 -15.89
N LEU A 38 -19.24 -10.44 -14.80
CA LEU A 38 -20.39 -10.50 -13.89
C LEU A 38 -21.44 -9.42 -14.18
N GLY A 39 -21.30 -8.66 -15.28
CA GLY A 39 -22.19 -7.55 -15.63
C GLY A 39 -21.94 -6.27 -14.82
N LEU A 40 -20.84 -6.19 -14.06
CA LEU A 40 -20.44 -4.96 -13.38
C LEU A 40 -19.88 -3.93 -14.39
N GLY A 41 -20.07 -2.65 -14.09
CA GLY A 41 -19.53 -1.55 -14.88
C GLY A 41 -18.00 -1.52 -14.90
N GLU A 42 -17.44 -0.83 -15.89
CA GLU A 42 -15.99 -0.64 -16.03
C GLU A 42 -15.52 0.56 -15.21
N LEU A 43 -14.33 0.45 -14.62
CA LEU A 43 -13.67 1.57 -13.95
C LEU A 43 -12.68 2.23 -14.93
N SER A 44 -12.74 3.55 -15.09
CA SER A 44 -11.78 4.24 -15.95
C SER A 44 -10.37 4.21 -15.36
N PRO A 45 -9.30 4.35 -16.17
CA PRO A 45 -7.94 4.43 -15.66
C PRO A 45 -7.75 5.56 -14.64
N VAL A 46 -8.35 6.74 -14.91
CA VAL A 46 -8.29 7.89 -13.99
C VAL A 46 -9.01 7.59 -12.67
N ALA A 47 -10.21 6.99 -12.72
CA ALA A 47 -10.93 6.61 -11.52
C ALA A 47 -10.17 5.56 -10.69
N SER A 48 -9.47 4.64 -11.35
CA SER A 48 -8.61 3.64 -10.71
C SER A 48 -7.42 4.28 -9.98
N VAL A 49 -6.79 5.29 -10.58
CA VAL A 49 -5.72 6.06 -9.92
C VAL A 49 -6.25 6.81 -8.71
N LEU A 50 -7.38 7.50 -8.83
CA LEU A 50 -8.00 8.22 -7.70
C LEU A 50 -8.35 7.27 -6.56
N ALA A 51 -8.94 6.11 -6.87
CA ALA A 51 -9.19 5.05 -5.91
C ALA A 51 -7.88 4.56 -5.26
N GLY A 52 -6.83 4.35 -6.06
CA GLY A 52 -5.50 3.96 -5.59
C GLY A 52 -4.85 5.00 -4.68
N LEU A 53 -5.03 6.29 -4.92
CA LEU A 53 -4.53 7.34 -4.02
C LEU A 53 -5.23 7.28 -2.66
N ALA A 54 -6.56 7.12 -2.64
CA ALA A 54 -7.33 7.05 -1.40
C ALA A 54 -7.07 5.74 -0.63
N LEU A 55 -7.25 4.60 -1.30
CA LEU A 55 -7.06 3.26 -0.73
C LEU A 55 -5.58 2.91 -0.51
N GLY A 56 -4.68 3.61 -1.18
CA GLY A 56 -3.24 3.53 -0.97
C GLY A 56 -2.81 3.97 0.43
N ILE A 57 -3.58 4.83 1.11
CA ILE A 57 -3.28 5.27 2.49
C ILE A 57 -3.35 4.09 3.47
N PRO A 58 -4.48 3.36 3.61
CA PRO A 58 -4.53 2.20 4.49
C PRO A 58 -3.61 1.07 4.01
N ALA A 59 -3.42 0.90 2.70
CA ALA A 59 -2.47 -0.08 2.17
C ALA A 59 -1.03 0.24 2.59
N ALA A 60 -0.59 1.49 2.44
CA ALA A 60 0.74 1.93 2.83
C ALA A 60 0.97 1.81 4.33
N TRP A 61 -0.05 2.08 5.15
CA TRP A 61 0.03 1.88 6.60
C TRP A 61 0.21 0.40 6.96
N ALA A 62 -0.58 -0.48 6.34
CA ALA A 62 -0.45 -1.92 6.53
C ALA A 62 0.94 -2.43 6.09
N THR A 63 1.46 -1.95 4.96
CA THR A 63 2.81 -2.26 4.51
C THR A 63 3.86 -1.73 5.48
N GLY A 64 3.69 -0.50 5.98
CA GLY A 64 4.58 0.09 6.99
C GLY A 64 4.63 -0.72 8.29
N LEU A 65 3.47 -1.20 8.78
CA LEU A 65 3.39 -2.10 9.93
C LEU A 65 4.10 -3.44 9.66
N TRP A 66 3.92 -4.00 8.47
CA TRP A 66 4.55 -5.26 8.07
C TRP A 66 6.08 -5.11 7.99
N VAL A 67 6.59 -4.09 7.29
CA VAL A 67 8.02 -3.82 7.20
C VAL A 67 8.60 -3.54 8.58
N ARG A 68 7.88 -2.78 9.43
CA ARG A 68 8.32 -2.53 10.81
C ARG A 68 8.54 -3.83 11.59
N ARG A 69 7.60 -4.77 11.50
CA ARG A 69 7.73 -6.09 12.15
C ARG A 69 8.92 -6.87 11.61
N LEU A 70 9.15 -6.85 10.29
CA LEU A 70 10.32 -7.50 9.68
C LEU A 70 11.65 -6.90 10.17
N MET A 71 11.70 -5.58 10.39
CA MET A 71 12.88 -4.93 10.95
C MET A 71 13.11 -5.35 12.40
N ASP A 72 12.04 -5.39 13.22
CA ASP A 72 12.13 -5.82 14.61
C ASP A 72 12.56 -7.30 14.72
N GLU A 73 12.04 -8.17 13.84
CA GLU A 73 12.46 -9.58 13.70
C GLU A 73 13.94 -9.71 13.32
N ALA A 74 14.43 -8.90 12.39
CA ALA A 74 15.84 -8.89 11.96
C ALA A 74 16.79 -8.39 13.06
N ASP A 75 16.32 -7.44 13.88
CA ASP A 75 17.05 -6.92 15.04
C ASP A 75 17.03 -7.87 16.26
N GLY A 76 16.27 -8.98 16.19
CA GLY A 76 16.07 -9.90 17.31
C GLY A 76 15.21 -9.32 18.44
N LYS A 77 14.46 -8.26 18.17
CA LYS A 77 13.51 -7.64 19.11
C LYS A 77 12.17 -8.36 18.95
N ARG A 78 11.86 -9.28 19.87
CA ARG A 78 10.54 -9.95 19.94
C ARG A 78 9.47 -9.05 20.54
#